data_AF-A0A134B4N8-F1
#
_entry.id   AF-A0A134B4N8-F1
#
_cell.length_a   1.000
_cell.length_b   1.000
_cell.length_c   1.000
_cell.angle_alpha   90.00
_cell.angle_beta   90.00
_cell.angle_gamma   90.00
#
_symmetry.space_group_name_H-M   'P 1'
#
loop_
_entity.id
_entity.type
_entity.pdbx_description
1 polymer ?
#
loop_
_entity_poly.entity_id
_entity_poly.type
_entity_poly.pdbx_seq_one_letter_code
_entity_poly.pdbx_strand_id
1 'polypeptide(L)'
;EFTPAIIQDFELYLTTVALCAYNTAVKKMKTLKTVTIYALKRGYLLQDPFRDHHFHLTPVDRGFLTDEEILKIANKELTIPRLALVRDLFLFSCFTGLAYIDVANLRREHLVTMNGKAWIMTRRKKTNVESNILLLDIPKAIIEKYSPS
;
A
#
# COMPACT_ATOMS: atom_id res chain seq x y z
N GLU A 1 -29.88 3.99 -22.79
CA GLU A 1 -29.15 5.22 -22.38
C GLU A 1 -28.49 5.00 -21.02
N PHE A 2 -27.45 5.76 -20.67
CA PHE A 2 -26.78 5.62 -19.38
C PHE A 2 -27.53 6.44 -18.30
N THR A 3 -28.35 5.77 -17.49
CA THR A 3 -29.33 6.39 -16.57
C THR A 3 -29.06 6.06 -15.10
N PRO A 4 -29.71 6.74 -14.13
CA PRO A 4 -29.59 6.40 -12.72
C PRO A 4 -29.96 4.95 -12.37
N ALA A 5 -30.90 4.33 -13.08
CA ALA A 5 -31.26 2.92 -12.88
C ALA A 5 -30.06 1.99 -13.13
N ILE A 6 -29.25 2.26 -14.17
CA ILE A 6 -28.04 1.48 -14.46
C ILE A 6 -27.01 1.62 -13.34
N ILE A 7 -26.93 2.77 -12.67
CA ILE A 7 -26.03 2.97 -11.52
C ILE A 7 -26.47 2.08 -10.35
N GLN A 8 -27.78 2.01 -10.07
CA GLN A 8 -28.33 1.16 -9.03
C GLN A 8 -28.14 -0.33 -9.35
N ASP A 9 -28.45 -0.74 -10.58
CA ASP A 9 -28.27 -2.12 -11.04
C ASP A 9 -26.79 -2.54 -10.98
N PHE A 10 -25.89 -1.63 -11.34
CA PHE A 10 -24.46 -1.91 -11.28
C PHE A 10 -23.95 -2.03 -9.83
N GLU A 11 -24.41 -1.18 -8.92
CA GLU A 11 -24.10 -1.31 -7.49
C GLU A 11 -24.64 -2.62 -6.91
N LEU A 12 -25.88 -2.99 -7.27
CA LEU A 12 -26.49 -4.26 -6.88
C LEU A 12 -25.68 -5.43 -7.41
N TYR A 13 -25.29 -5.40 -8.69
CA TYR A 13 -24.42 -6.41 -9.29
C TYR A 13 -23.09 -6.53 -8.54
N LEU A 14 -22.45 -5.41 -8.20
CA LEU A 14 -21.18 -5.41 -7.47
C LEU A 14 -21.29 -6.09 -6.11
N THR A 15 -22.40 -5.90 -5.39
CA THR A 15 -22.59 -6.41 -4.04
C THR A 15 -23.16 -7.83 -4.00
N THR A 16 -23.98 -8.22 -4.99
CA THR A 16 -24.71 -9.51 -4.97
C THR A 16 -24.11 -10.57 -5.89
N VAL A 17 -23.58 -10.19 -7.05
CA VAL A 17 -23.04 -11.12 -8.05
C VAL A 17 -21.52 -11.13 -8.03
N ALA A 18 -20.89 -9.96 -8.07
CA ALA A 18 -19.44 -9.84 -7.99
C ALA A 18 -18.89 -9.97 -6.55
N LEU A 19 -19.78 -10.11 -5.56
CA LEU A 19 -19.48 -10.33 -4.14
C LEU A 19 -18.42 -9.37 -3.58
N CYS A 20 -18.43 -8.13 -4.06
CA CYS A 20 -17.53 -7.10 -3.55
C CYS A 20 -17.98 -6.68 -2.15
N ALA A 21 -17.04 -6.62 -1.21
CA ALA A 21 -17.27 -5.91 0.05
C ALA A 21 -17.74 -4.48 -0.23
N TYR A 22 -18.63 -3.94 0.61
CA TYR A 22 -19.29 -2.65 0.39
C TYR A 22 -18.31 -1.51 0.02
N ASN A 23 -17.27 -1.30 0.83
CA ASN A 23 -16.25 -0.28 0.55
C ASN A 23 -15.52 -0.47 -0.79
N THR A 24 -15.36 -1.72 -1.24
CA THR A 24 -14.77 -2.04 -2.54
C THR A 24 -15.75 -1.70 -3.67
N ALA A 25 -17.03 -2.03 -3.52
CA ALA A 25 -18.08 -1.65 -4.46
C ALA A 25 -18.15 -0.12 -4.61
N VAL A 26 -18.20 0.62 -3.49
CA VAL A 26 -18.22 2.09 -3.49
C VAL A 26 -16.99 2.68 -4.18
N LYS A 27 -15.79 2.11 -3.99
CA LYS A 27 -14.59 2.55 -4.72
C LYS A 27 -14.73 2.36 -6.23
N LYS A 28 -15.24 1.22 -6.68
CA LYS A 28 -15.50 0.95 -8.11
C LYS A 28 -16.54 1.93 -8.66
N MET A 29 -17.61 2.20 -7.92
CA MET A 29 -18.63 3.19 -8.29
C MET A 29 -18.04 4.60 -8.40
N LYS A 30 -17.15 5.02 -7.48
CA LYS A 30 -16.42 6.29 -7.59
C LYS A 30 -15.52 6.37 -8.83
N THR A 31 -14.85 5.28 -9.19
CA THR A 31 -14.08 5.19 -10.43
C THR A 31 -14.98 5.38 -11.65
N LEU A 32 -16.14 4.71 -11.70
CA LEU A 32 -17.12 4.90 -12.77
C LEU A 32 -17.65 6.34 -12.81
N LYS A 33 -17.92 6.97 -11.65
CA LYS A 33 -18.31 8.38 -11.61
C LYS A 33 -17.23 9.31 -12.17
N THR A 34 -15.96 8.98 -11.98
CA THR A 34 -14.86 9.76 -12.58
C THR A 34 -14.89 9.71 -14.11
N VAL A 35 -15.11 8.52 -14.70
CA VAL A 35 -15.29 8.36 -16.15
C VAL A 35 -16.54 9.11 -16.64
N THR A 36 -17.63 9.05 -15.87
CA THR A 36 -18.89 9.73 -16.17
C THR A 36 -18.73 11.25 -16.20
N ILE A 37 -18.03 11.81 -15.20
CA ILE A 37 -17.69 13.24 -15.15
C ILE A 37 -16.85 13.64 -16.37
N TYR A 38 -15.89 12.81 -16.77
CA TYR A 38 -15.10 13.06 -17.99
C TYR A 38 -16.00 13.14 -19.23
N ALA A 39 -16.94 12.19 -19.39
CA ALA A 39 -17.87 12.16 -20.51
C ALA A 39 -18.83 13.37 -20.54
N LEU A 40 -19.35 13.78 -19.38
CA LEU A 40 -20.17 14.99 -19.23
C LEU A 40 -19.40 16.24 -19.66
N LYS A 41 -18.16 16.40 -19.19
CA LYS A 41 -17.30 17.55 -19.55
C LYS A 41 -16.99 17.63 -21.04
N ARG A 42 -17.03 16.51 -21.75
CA ARG A 42 -16.81 16.43 -23.20
C ARG A 42 -18.11 16.49 -24.01
N GLY A 43 -19.27 16.58 -23.37
CA GLY A 43 -20.58 16.60 -24.03
C GLY A 43 -21.03 15.23 -24.58
N TYR A 44 -20.34 14.14 -24.23
CA TYR A 44 -20.77 12.79 -24.62
C TYR A 44 -21.99 12.30 -23.83
N LEU A 45 -22.19 12.88 -22.64
CA LEU A 45 -23.39 12.72 -21.85
C LEU A 45 -24.01 14.09 -21.61
N LEU A 46 -25.33 14.16 -21.70
CA LEU A 46 -26.09 15.39 -21.44
C LEU A 46 -26.58 15.50 -20.00
N GLN A 47 -26.64 14.37 -19.27
CA GLN A 47 -27.20 14.27 -17.91
C GLN A 47 -26.32 13.37 -17.04
N ASP A 48 -26.12 13.73 -15.76
CA ASP A 48 -25.36 12.92 -14.81
C ASP A 48 -26.22 11.76 -14.27
N PRO A 49 -25.92 10.49 -14.59
CA PRO A 49 -26.64 9.35 -14.03
C PRO A 49 -26.36 9.15 -12.53
N PHE A 50 -25.33 9.78 -11.96
CA PHE A 50 -25.04 9.74 -10.53
C PHE A 50 -25.61 10.92 -9.74
N ARG A 51 -26.50 11.74 -10.33
CA ARG A 51 -27.00 13.00 -9.73
C ARG A 51 -27.51 12.87 -8.30
N ASP A 52 -28.16 11.75 -7.97
CA ASP A 52 -28.78 11.49 -6.66
C ASP A 52 -28.13 10.31 -5.91
N HIS A 53 -26.95 9.86 -6.35
CA HIS A 53 -26.24 8.73 -5.76
C HIS A 53 -25.17 9.20 -4.75
N HIS A 54 -25.34 8.80 -3.49
CA HIS A 54 -24.47 9.21 -2.39
C HIS A 54 -23.48 8.11 -2.00
N PHE A 55 -22.19 8.41 -2.07
CA PHE A 55 -21.15 7.48 -1.65
C PHE A 55 -20.87 7.57 -0.16
N HIS A 56 -21.02 6.45 0.55
CA HIS A 56 -20.56 6.33 1.93
C HIS A 56 -19.45 5.28 2.00
N LEU A 57 -18.37 5.57 2.74
CA LEU A 57 -17.36 4.58 3.07
C LEU A 57 -17.38 4.37 4.57
N THR A 58 -17.54 3.12 4.99
CA THR A 58 -17.43 2.78 6.40
C THR A 58 -15.95 2.78 6.79
N PRO A 59 -15.54 3.51 7.83
CA PRO A 59 -14.18 3.40 8.35
C PRO A 59 -13.86 1.95 8.71
N VAL A 60 -12.70 1.46 8.26
CA VAL A 60 -12.21 0.13 8.61
C VAL A 60 -10.93 0.33 9.39
N ASP A 61 -10.93 -0.10 10.64
CA ASP A 61 -9.70 -0.20 11.43
C ASP A 61 -8.86 -1.36 10.86
N ARG A 62 -7.60 -1.07 10.55
CA ARG A 62 -6.66 -2.05 9.99
C ARG A 62 -5.76 -2.66 11.05
N GLY A 63 -5.82 -2.16 12.30
CA GLY A 63 -4.90 -2.52 13.35
C GLY A 63 -3.43 -2.21 13.01
N PHE A 64 -2.55 -2.51 13.96
CA PHE A 64 -1.11 -2.50 13.80
C PHE A 64 -0.52 -3.57 14.71
N LEU A 65 0.72 -3.98 14.44
CA LEU A 65 1.42 -4.91 15.31
C LEU A 65 1.94 -4.18 16.54
N THR A 66 1.68 -4.76 17.71
CA THR A 66 2.34 -4.38 18.96
C THR A 66 3.81 -4.79 18.95
N ASP A 67 4.61 -4.16 19.81
CA ASP A 67 6.02 -4.49 19.96
C ASP A 67 6.22 -5.98 20.31
N GLU A 68 5.33 -6.53 21.15
CA GLU A 68 5.33 -7.96 21.50
C GLU A 68 5.10 -8.87 20.29
N GLU A 69 4.19 -8.51 19.38
CA GLU A 69 3.93 -9.26 18.16
C GLU A 69 5.10 -9.18 17.18
N ILE A 70 5.73 -8.00 17.05
CA ILE A 70 6.95 -7.82 16.25
C ILE A 70 8.08 -8.72 16.81
N LEU A 71 8.25 -8.75 18.14
CA LEU A 71 9.25 -9.60 18.79
C LEU A 71 8.93 -11.10 18.61
N LYS A 72 7.66 -11.51 18.67
CA LYS A 72 7.26 -12.89 18.37
C LYS A 72 7.60 -13.28 16.94
N ILE A 73 7.40 -12.37 15.98
CA ILE A 73 7.78 -12.59 14.57
C ILE A 73 9.31 -12.71 14.45
N ALA A 74 10.05 -11.79 15.07
CA ALA A 74 11.51 -11.75 15.02
C ALA A 74 12.17 -13.03 15.57
N ASN A 75 11.65 -13.54 16.68
CA ASN A 75 12.20 -14.71 17.36
C ASN A 75 11.60 -16.04 16.86
N LYS A 76 10.70 -16.01 15.88
CA LYS A 76 10.11 -17.24 15.35
C LYS A 76 11.17 -18.07 14.64
N GLU A 77 11.33 -19.31 15.08
CA GLU A 77 12.14 -20.31 14.38
C GLU A 77 11.47 -20.68 13.05
N LEU A 78 12.23 -20.50 11.96
CA LEU A 78 11.79 -20.77 10.61
C LEU A 78 12.82 -21.68 9.95
N THR A 79 12.42 -22.93 9.67
CA THR A 79 13.27 -23.93 9.03
C THR A 79 13.39 -23.72 7.52
N ILE A 80 12.42 -23.01 6.91
CA ILE A 80 12.40 -22.72 5.47
C ILE A 80 13.17 -21.41 5.22
N PRO A 81 14.31 -21.42 4.50
CA PRO A 81 15.13 -20.24 4.29
C PRO A 81 14.38 -19.06 3.64
N ARG A 82 13.48 -19.37 2.69
CA ARG A 82 12.64 -18.36 2.05
C ARG A 82 11.74 -17.63 3.04
N LEU A 83 11.18 -18.32 4.04
CA LEU A 83 10.36 -17.67 5.06
C LEU A 83 11.20 -16.82 6.00
N ALA A 84 12.42 -17.26 6.34
CA ALA A 84 13.35 -16.45 7.11
C ALA A 84 13.70 -15.14 6.39
N LEU A 85 13.92 -15.18 5.07
CA LEU A 85 14.13 -13.98 4.26
C LEU A 85 12.92 -13.05 4.29
N VAL A 86 11.69 -13.58 4.12
CA VAL A 86 10.46 -12.76 4.18
C VAL A 86 10.30 -12.11 5.55
N ARG A 87 10.56 -12.83 6.64
CA ARG A 87 10.57 -12.28 8.00
C ARG A 87 11.57 -11.14 8.14
N ASP A 88 12.80 -11.34 7.68
CA ASP A 88 13.85 -10.32 7.81
C ASP A 88 13.51 -9.07 6.98
N LEU A 89 12.99 -9.22 5.75
CA LEU A 89 12.53 -8.08 4.92
C LEU A 89 11.33 -7.36 5.55
N PHE A 90 10.42 -8.10 6.17
CA PHE A 90 9.29 -7.53 6.90
C PHE A 90 9.76 -6.70 8.10
N LEU A 91 10.62 -7.26 8.94
CA LEU A 91 11.20 -6.56 10.10
C LEU A 91 12.01 -5.34 9.64
N PHE A 92 12.83 -5.48 8.59
CA PHE A 92 13.54 -4.35 8.00
C PHE A 92 12.57 -3.22 7.63
N SER A 93 11.43 -3.55 7.03
CA SER A 93 10.37 -2.57 6.70
C SER A 93 9.73 -1.94 7.95
N CYS A 94 9.46 -2.72 8.99
CA CYS A 94 8.93 -2.22 10.27
C CYS A 94 9.88 -1.19 10.93
N PHE A 95 11.18 -1.47 10.94
CA PHE A 95 12.18 -0.63 11.60
C PHE A 95 12.69 0.54 10.74
N THR A 96 12.42 0.56 9.44
CA THR A 96 12.81 1.66 8.53
C THR A 96 11.63 2.46 7.99
N GLY A 97 10.41 1.96 8.08
CA GLY A 97 9.22 2.59 7.50
C GLY A 97 9.18 2.58 5.97
N LEU A 98 10.07 1.82 5.32
CA LEU A 98 10.09 1.66 3.87
C LEU A 98 8.98 0.73 3.41
N ALA A 99 8.33 1.08 2.29
CA ALA A 99 7.40 0.14 1.66
C ALA A 99 8.19 -0.99 0.98
N TYR A 100 7.55 -2.14 0.79
CA TYR A 100 8.15 -3.29 0.12
C TYR A 100 8.87 -2.93 -1.19
N ILE A 101 8.24 -2.10 -2.03
CA ILE A 101 8.82 -1.68 -3.31
C ILE A 101 10.06 -0.80 -3.14
N ASP A 102 10.14 -0.02 -2.06
CA ASP A 102 11.30 0.80 -1.78
C ASP A 102 12.46 -0.08 -1.30
N VAL A 103 12.18 -1.05 -0.41
CA VAL A 103 13.17 -2.06 0.04
C VAL A 103 13.70 -2.88 -1.13
N ALA A 104 12.83 -3.34 -2.03
CA ALA A 104 13.22 -4.11 -3.22
C ALA A 104 14.10 -3.32 -4.20
N ASN A 105 14.04 -1.98 -4.16
CA ASN A 105 14.87 -1.10 -5.00
C ASN A 105 16.09 -0.56 -4.26
N LEU A 106 16.32 -0.93 -3.00
CA LEU A 106 17.51 -0.50 -2.28
C LEU A 106 18.78 -1.05 -2.93
N ARG A 107 19.82 -0.21 -2.92
CA ARG A 107 21.13 -0.46 -3.51
C ARG A 107 22.16 0.04 -2.51
N ARG A 108 23.40 -0.44 -2.63
CA ARG A 108 24.50 -0.02 -1.75
C ARG A 108 24.74 1.49 -1.76
N GLU A 109 24.55 2.15 -2.90
CA GLU A 109 24.68 3.60 -3.04
C GLU A 109 23.68 4.40 -2.17
N HIS A 110 22.56 3.79 -1.77
CA HIS A 110 21.61 4.42 -0.86
C HIS A 110 22.07 4.35 0.60
N LEU A 111 23.09 3.55 0.94
CA LEU A 111 23.64 3.44 2.28
C LEU A 111 24.80 4.44 2.41
N VAL A 112 24.59 5.48 3.21
CA VAL A 112 25.54 6.59 3.37
C VAL A 112 25.94 6.72 4.83
N THR A 113 27.23 6.83 5.10
CA THR A 113 27.75 7.12 6.44
C THR A 113 28.05 8.60 6.57
N MET A 114 27.39 9.27 7.52
CA MET A 114 27.60 10.69 7.82
C MET A 114 27.78 10.85 9.33
N ASN A 115 28.86 11.53 9.74
CA ASN A 115 29.17 11.79 11.15
C ASN A 115 29.18 10.52 12.02
N GLY A 116 29.76 9.42 11.50
CA GLY A 116 29.83 8.13 12.18
C GLY A 116 28.51 7.36 12.28
N LYS A 117 27.42 7.88 11.68
CA LYS A 117 26.11 7.22 11.64
C LYS A 117 25.78 6.78 10.22
N ALA A 118 25.21 5.58 10.09
CA ALA A 118 24.74 5.05 8.81
C ALA A 118 23.30 5.50 8.53
N TRP A 119 23.01 5.82 7.29
CA TRP A 119 21.71 6.31 6.82
C TRP A 119 21.29 5.57 5.56
N ILE A 120 19.99 5.40 5.38
CA ILE A 120 19.38 5.06 4.10
C ILE A 120 18.88 6.37 3.48
N MET A 121 19.50 6.79 2.39
CA MET A 121 19.10 7.97 1.61
C MET A 121 18.58 7.49 0.25
N THR A 122 17.28 7.61 0.02
CA THR A 122 16.63 7.16 -1.22
C THR A 122 15.43 8.02 -1.57
N ARG A 123 14.80 7.78 -2.73
CA ARG A 123 13.53 8.41 -3.13
C ARG A 123 12.44 7.36 -3.20
N ARG A 124 11.30 7.62 -2.54
CA ARG A 124 10.15 6.70 -2.54
C ARG A 124 9.66 6.47 -3.96
N LYS A 125 9.50 5.21 -4.36
CA LYS A 125 9.12 4.83 -5.74
C LYS A 125 7.80 5.45 -6.17
N LYS A 126 6.83 5.53 -5.26
CA LYS A 126 5.46 5.99 -5.57
C LYS A 126 5.36 7.51 -5.77
N THR A 127 6.06 8.30 -4.97
CA THR A 127 5.88 9.75 -4.89
C THR A 127 7.10 10.56 -5.32
N ASN A 128 8.25 9.90 -5.52
CA ASN A 128 9.55 10.52 -5.78
C ASN A 128 10.06 11.47 -4.68
N VAL A 129 9.45 11.40 -3.49
CA VAL A 129 9.85 12.17 -2.30
C VAL A 129 11.09 11.54 -1.67
N GLU A 130 12.03 12.37 -1.24
CA GLU A 130 13.23 11.91 -0.55
C GLU A 130 12.90 11.29 0.80
N SER A 131 13.67 10.27 1.18
CA SER A 131 13.57 9.57 2.46
C SER A 131 14.97 9.37 3.01
N ASN A 132 15.23 10.01 4.14
CA ASN A 132 16.49 9.94 4.87
C ASN A 132 16.22 9.27 6.21
N ILE A 133 16.62 8.01 6.34
CA ILE A 133 16.29 7.16 7.48
C ILE A 133 17.58 6.79 8.19
N LEU A 134 17.65 7.03 9.50
CA LEU A 134 18.78 6.58 10.32
C LEU A 134 18.78 5.05 10.36
N LEU A 135 19.91 4.44 9.99
CA LEU A 135 20.05 2.98 9.99
C LEU A 135 20.37 2.49 11.40
N LEU A 136 19.33 2.05 12.11
CA LEU A 136 19.43 1.47 13.45
C LEU A 136 19.98 0.03 13.42
N ASP A 137 20.27 -0.51 14.60
CA ASP A 137 20.98 -1.78 14.77
C ASP A 137 20.27 -2.97 14.12
N ILE A 138 18.93 -3.07 14.25
CA ILE A 138 18.16 -4.19 13.68
C ILE A 138 18.21 -4.18 12.14
N PRO A 139 17.82 -3.09 11.44
CA PRO A 139 18.02 -2.98 10.00
C PRO A 139 19.46 -3.22 9.54
N LYS A 140 20.44 -2.71 10.30
CA LYS A 140 21.87 -2.88 9.98
C LYS A 140 22.30 -4.34 10.04
N ALA A 141 21.95 -5.05 11.11
CA ALA A 141 22.24 -6.48 11.26
C ALA A 141 21.61 -7.33 10.15
N ILE A 142 20.39 -6.96 9.70
CA ILE A 142 19.74 -7.62 8.57
C ILE A 142 20.53 -7.39 7.28
N ILE A 143 21.00 -6.17 6.99
CA ILE A 143 21.84 -5.89 5.81
C ILE A 143 23.14 -6.69 5.86
N GLU A 144 23.80 -6.74 7.01
CA GLU A 144 25.06 -7.47 7.22
C GLU A 144 24.88 -8.97 6.98
N LYS A 145 23.78 -9.56 7.48
CA LYS A 145 23.44 -10.98 7.25
C LYS A 145 23.39 -11.37 5.77
N TYR A 146 22.97 -10.46 4.90
CA TYR A 146 22.84 -10.69 3.45
C TYR A 146 23.96 -10.04 2.63
N SER A 147 24.97 -9.46 3.28
CA SER A 147 26.13 -8.92 2.57
C SER A 147 27.00 -10.08 2.07
N PRO A 148 27.39 -10.10 0.79
CA PRO A 148 28.35 -11.07 0.28
C PRO A 148 29.67 -10.91 1.03
N SER A 149 30.25 -12.05 1.39
CA SER A 149 31.60 -12.17 1.95
C SER A 149 32.67 -11.66 0.98
#